data_AF-A0A0L1JPK5-F1
#
_entry.id   AF-A0A0L1JPK5-F1
#
_cell.length_a   1.000
_cell.length_b   1.000
_cell.length_c   1.000
_cell.angle_alpha   90.00
_cell.angle_beta   90.00
_cell.angle_gamma   90.00
#
_symmetry.space_group_name_H-M   'P 1'
#
loop_
_entity.id
_entity.type
_entity.pdbx_description
1 polymer ?
#
loop_
_entity_poly.entity_id
_entity_poly.type
_entity_poly.pdbx_seq_one_letter_code
_entity_poly.pdbx_strand_id
1 'polypeptide(L)'
;MRAAQFCLLAFLGLAVTGSVAFPRGGGARESNILADIRTDGTAQFLSVNGTNRTPMWTVTCRVQLRGCTARAPGLVLTADRTGVVRLAGYAPWDARISALNYGTSRSIPKVFNEPVDDDVLAILARPGTSLVIERGEVVLLRTQTDGIAMVAAYLRWLARAADRGVRDARAWSAPVERATAGPSALLAAYAPVDPDFMPQPIPRTKPQVEFAIRAQNGASFFDPTGH
;
A
#
# COMPACT_ATOMS: atom_id res chain seq x y z
N MET A 1 68.08 -31.87 -10.43
CA MET A 1 67.57 -32.23 -11.78
C MET A 1 66.34 -33.11 -11.61
N ARG A 2 65.35 -32.94 -12.52
CA ARG A 2 63.98 -33.49 -12.53
C ARG A 2 62.98 -32.71 -11.68
N ALA A 3 61.79 -32.37 -12.13
CA ALA A 3 61.22 -32.06 -13.44
C ALA A 3 59.81 -31.55 -13.08
N ALA A 4 59.49 -30.31 -13.46
CA ALA A 4 58.18 -29.72 -13.23
C ALA A 4 57.14 -30.41 -14.12
N GLN A 5 56.01 -30.82 -13.55
CA GLN A 5 54.87 -31.31 -14.29
C GLN A 5 53.69 -30.38 -14.03
N PHE A 6 53.51 -29.46 -14.97
CA PHE A 6 52.36 -28.56 -15.08
C PHE A 6 51.12 -29.40 -15.40
N CYS A 7 50.11 -29.36 -14.52
CA CYS A 7 48.79 -29.89 -14.81
C CYS A 7 47.92 -28.73 -15.35
N LEU A 8 47.80 -28.69 -16.67
CA LEU A 8 46.95 -27.78 -17.42
C LEU A 8 45.51 -28.33 -17.38
N LEU A 9 44.65 -27.78 -16.53
CA LEU A 9 43.22 -28.10 -16.54
C LEU A 9 42.48 -27.07 -17.40
N ALA A 10 42.03 -27.55 -18.55
CA ALA A 10 41.28 -26.80 -19.55
C ALA A 10 39.91 -26.38 -19.02
N PHE A 11 39.63 -25.08 -19.11
CA PHE A 11 38.28 -24.52 -19.00
C PHE A 11 37.48 -24.90 -20.26
N LEU A 12 36.53 -25.83 -20.12
CA LEU A 12 35.45 -25.98 -21.09
C LEU A 12 34.26 -25.11 -20.65
N GLY A 13 34.16 -23.92 -21.24
CA GLY A 13 32.99 -23.07 -21.14
C GLY A 13 31.84 -23.64 -21.97
N LEU A 14 30.84 -24.22 -21.29
CA LEU A 14 29.52 -24.44 -21.84
C LEU A 14 28.61 -23.30 -21.35
N ALA A 15 28.53 -22.23 -22.14
CA ALA A 15 27.50 -21.21 -21.98
C ALA A 15 26.19 -21.77 -22.54
N VAL A 16 25.41 -22.43 -21.70
CA VAL A 16 24.00 -22.74 -22.00
C VAL A 16 23.23 -21.43 -21.84
N THR A 17 23.06 -20.69 -22.93
CA THR A 17 22.07 -19.61 -23.03
C THR A 17 20.69 -20.26 -23.11
N GLY A 18 20.22 -20.77 -21.97
CA GLY A 18 18.83 -21.12 -21.77
C GLY A 18 18.04 -19.83 -21.64
N SER A 19 17.34 -19.44 -22.70
CA SER A 19 16.29 -18.44 -22.62
C SER A 19 15.23 -18.93 -21.63
N VAL A 20 15.33 -18.51 -20.38
CA VAL A 20 14.29 -18.73 -19.38
C VAL A 20 13.11 -17.84 -19.78
N ALA A 21 12.24 -18.38 -20.61
CA ALA A 21 10.93 -17.80 -20.88
C ALA A 21 10.13 -17.91 -19.58
N PHE A 22 10.11 -16.84 -18.79
CA PHE A 22 9.17 -16.72 -17.69
C PHE A 22 7.76 -16.85 -18.27
N PRO A 23 6.92 -17.77 -17.77
CA PRO A 23 5.54 -17.83 -18.20
C PRO A 23 4.87 -16.48 -17.88
N ARG A 24 4.56 -15.70 -18.92
CA ARG A 24 3.60 -14.59 -18.86
C ARG A 24 2.22 -15.21 -18.66
N GLY A 25 1.94 -15.59 -17.42
CA GLY A 25 0.68 -16.18 -16.99
C GLY A 25 0.24 -15.56 -15.67
N GLY A 26 0.18 -14.22 -15.61
CA GLY A 26 -0.30 -13.48 -14.45
C GLY A 26 -1.66 -12.87 -14.74
N GLY A 27 -2.68 -13.71 -14.94
CA GLY A 27 -4.06 -13.22 -14.76
C GLY A 27 -4.15 -12.66 -13.35
N ALA A 28 -4.74 -11.47 -13.20
CA ALA A 28 -4.93 -10.84 -11.89
C ALA A 28 -5.65 -11.85 -10.98
N ARG A 29 -4.90 -12.45 -10.04
CA ARG A 29 -5.49 -13.29 -9.01
C ARG A 29 -6.26 -12.35 -8.11
N GLU A 30 -7.57 -12.33 -8.27
CA GLU A 30 -8.46 -11.77 -7.28
C GLU A 30 -8.16 -12.50 -5.96
N SER A 31 -7.58 -11.76 -5.01
CA SER A 31 -7.25 -12.32 -3.70
C SER A 31 -8.54 -12.46 -2.92
N ASN A 32 -9.14 -13.65 -2.97
CA ASN A 32 -10.29 -13.98 -2.16
C ASN A 32 -9.83 -14.13 -0.70
N ILE A 33 -9.99 -13.05 0.08
CA ILE A 33 -9.71 -13.06 1.52
C ILE A 33 -10.99 -13.38 2.28
N LEU A 34 -10.97 -14.46 3.05
CA LEU A 34 -12.05 -14.85 3.97
C LEU A 34 -11.69 -14.44 5.40
N ALA A 35 -12.60 -13.79 6.11
CA ALA A 35 -12.45 -13.49 7.53
C ALA A 35 -13.18 -14.52 8.39
N ASP A 36 -12.44 -15.24 9.24
CA ASP A 36 -12.98 -16.07 10.31
C ASP A 36 -12.88 -15.32 11.63
N ILE A 37 -14.02 -14.87 12.16
CA ILE A 37 -14.11 -13.95 13.30
C ILE A 37 -14.77 -14.62 14.51
N ARG A 38 -14.10 -14.53 15.65
CA ARG A 38 -14.59 -15.02 16.94
C ARG A 38 -15.25 -13.90 17.73
N THR A 39 -16.12 -14.28 18.66
CA THR A 39 -16.90 -13.33 19.47
C THR A 39 -16.03 -12.41 20.32
N ASP A 40 -14.83 -12.86 20.69
CA ASP A 40 -13.88 -12.14 21.55
C ASP A 40 -13.04 -11.07 20.83
N GLY A 41 -13.15 -10.97 19.50
CA GLY A 41 -12.37 -10.06 18.66
C GLY A 41 -11.20 -10.71 17.96
N THR A 42 -10.82 -11.93 18.34
CA THR A 42 -9.80 -12.68 17.61
C THR A 42 -10.31 -13.07 16.23
N ALA A 43 -9.43 -13.03 15.23
CA ALA A 43 -9.82 -13.33 13.86
C ALA A 43 -8.64 -13.89 13.04
N GLN A 44 -8.95 -14.64 12.00
CA GLN A 44 -8.00 -15.03 10.96
C GLN A 44 -8.48 -14.54 9.60
N PHE A 45 -7.59 -13.93 8.84
CA PHE A 45 -7.84 -13.52 7.47
C PHE A 45 -7.07 -14.47 6.56
N LEU A 46 -7.83 -15.28 5.84
CA LEU A 46 -7.33 -16.42 5.08
C LEU A 46 -7.35 -16.08 3.59
N SER A 47 -6.23 -16.27 2.91
CA SER A 47 -6.20 -16.30 1.45
C SER A 47 -6.77 -17.63 0.98
N VAL A 48 -7.77 -17.57 0.10
CA VAL A 48 -8.47 -18.72 -0.46
C VAL A 48 -8.06 -18.92 -1.91
N ASN A 49 -7.44 -20.05 -2.20
CA ASN A 49 -7.10 -20.46 -3.56
C ASN A 49 -7.66 -21.87 -3.80
N GLY A 50 -8.84 -21.94 -4.42
CA GLY A 50 -9.60 -23.18 -4.53
C GLY A 50 -10.03 -23.67 -3.13
N THR A 51 -9.61 -24.88 -2.76
CA THR A 51 -9.85 -25.47 -1.43
C THR A 51 -8.79 -25.10 -0.40
N ASN A 52 -7.64 -24.57 -0.83
CA ASN A 52 -6.55 -24.23 0.08
C ASN A 52 -6.85 -22.90 0.78
N ARG A 53 -6.68 -22.88 2.11
CA ARG A 53 -6.84 -21.71 2.97
C ARG A 53 -5.53 -21.46 3.70
N THR A 54 -4.89 -20.33 3.43
CA THR A 54 -3.62 -19.96 4.06
C THR A 54 -3.81 -18.71 4.91
N PRO A 55 -3.43 -18.71 6.20
CA PRO A 55 -3.55 -17.53 7.03
C PRO A 55 -2.57 -16.44 6.58
N MET A 56 -3.11 -15.27 6.23
CA MET A 56 -2.35 -14.09 5.86
C MET A 56 -2.15 -13.18 7.06
N TRP A 57 -3.22 -12.98 7.82
CA TRP A 57 -3.21 -12.16 9.03
C TRP A 57 -3.96 -12.85 10.16
N THR A 58 -3.40 -12.76 11.36
CA THR A 58 -4.04 -13.24 12.59
C THR A 58 -4.20 -12.08 13.55
N VAL A 59 -5.44 -11.82 13.96
CA VAL A 59 -5.79 -10.80 14.94
C VAL A 59 -5.93 -11.44 16.32
N THR A 60 -5.20 -10.90 17.28
CA THR A 60 -5.26 -11.29 18.69
C THR A 60 -5.56 -10.07 19.54
N CYS A 61 -6.41 -10.21 20.56
CA CYS A 61 -6.74 -9.16 21.51
C CYS A 61 -6.23 -9.50 22.91
N ARG A 62 -5.69 -8.52 23.63
CA ARG A 62 -5.22 -8.71 25.02
C ARG A 62 -6.40 -8.88 25.99
N VAL A 63 -7.46 -8.14 25.74
CA VAL A 63 -8.75 -8.20 26.45
C VAL A 63 -9.82 -8.33 25.37
N GLN A 64 -10.97 -8.93 25.68
CA GLN A 64 -12.08 -9.04 24.73
C GLN A 64 -12.36 -7.69 24.05
N LEU A 65 -12.24 -7.68 22.72
CA LEU A 65 -12.41 -6.51 21.83
C LEU A 65 -11.47 -5.31 22.10
N ARG A 66 -10.41 -5.46 22.89
CA ARG A 66 -9.51 -4.36 23.29
C ARG A 66 -8.03 -4.72 23.18
N GLY A 67 -7.23 -3.74 22.77
CA GLY A 67 -5.78 -3.91 22.60
C GLY A 67 -5.46 -4.99 21.57
N CYS A 68 -6.16 -4.93 20.43
CA CYS A 68 -6.04 -5.91 19.38
C CYS A 68 -4.90 -5.55 18.42
N THR A 69 -4.16 -6.57 17.99
CA THR A 69 -3.06 -6.44 17.03
C THR A 69 -3.22 -7.50 15.96
N ALA A 70 -3.00 -7.15 14.70
CA ALA A 70 -2.92 -8.11 13.60
C ALA A 70 -1.46 -8.45 13.30
N ARG A 71 -1.17 -9.71 13.05
CA ARG A 71 0.18 -10.19 12.72
C ARG A 71 0.17 -10.92 11.38
N ALA A 72 1.17 -10.60 10.57
CA ALA A 72 1.54 -11.32 9.36
C ALA A 72 3.04 -11.66 9.45
N PRO A 73 3.59 -12.53 8.58
CA PRO A 73 5.01 -12.84 8.59
C PRO A 73 5.87 -11.57 8.47
N GLY A 74 6.63 -11.27 9.53
CA GLY A 74 7.51 -10.09 9.62
C GLY A 74 6.80 -8.75 9.84
N LEU A 75 5.47 -8.72 9.98
CA LEU A 75 4.67 -7.50 10.09
C LEU A 75 3.66 -7.55 11.23
N VAL A 76 3.44 -6.38 11.85
CA VAL A 76 2.41 -6.18 12.87
C VAL A 76 1.62 -4.93 12.54
N LEU A 77 0.30 -5.06 12.46
CA LEU A 77 -0.61 -3.94 12.28
C LEU A 77 -1.36 -3.66 13.59
N THR A 78 -1.44 -2.40 13.95
CA THR A 78 -2.18 -1.95 15.14
C THR A 78 -3.07 -0.77 14.78
N ALA A 79 -4.16 -0.58 15.52
CA ALA A 79 -4.95 0.64 15.46
C ALA A 79 -5.07 1.22 16.87
N ASP A 80 -4.90 2.53 16.99
CA ASP A 80 -5.16 3.22 18.25
C ASP A 80 -6.66 3.47 18.45
N ARG A 81 -7.02 4.10 19.59
CA ARG A 81 -8.42 4.39 19.92
C ARG A 81 -9.12 5.32 18.93
N THR A 82 -8.37 6.13 18.19
CA THR A 82 -8.93 7.02 17.15
C THR A 82 -9.16 6.28 15.83
N GLY A 83 -8.58 5.08 15.69
CA GLY A 83 -8.59 4.29 14.46
C GLY A 83 -7.42 4.62 13.53
N VAL A 84 -6.43 5.37 14.00
CA VAL A 84 -5.19 5.56 13.23
C VAL A 84 -4.43 4.25 13.24
N VAL A 85 -4.08 3.78 12.04
CA VAL A 85 -3.41 2.49 11.83
C VAL A 85 -1.91 2.72 11.77
N ARG A 86 -1.15 1.84 12.43
CA ARG A 86 0.32 1.82 12.39
C ARG A 86 0.79 0.44 11.98
N LEU A 87 1.70 0.40 11.02
CA LEU A 87 2.41 -0.80 10.61
C LEU A 87 3.78 -0.81 11.32
N ALA A 88 4.13 -1.94 11.88
CA ALA A 88 5.42 -2.19 12.48
C ALA A 88 6.06 -3.40 11.80
N GLY A 89 7.37 -3.35 11.66
CA GLY A 89 8.21 -4.37 11.06
C GLY A 89 9.67 -4.08 11.38
N TYR A 90 10.54 -5.02 11.08
CA TYR A 90 11.98 -4.81 11.23
C TYR A 90 12.57 -4.38 9.89
N ALA A 91 13.03 -3.13 9.82
CA ALA A 91 13.89 -2.63 8.77
C ALA A 91 15.11 -1.95 9.39
N PRO A 92 16.33 -2.31 8.98
CA PRO A 92 17.49 -1.52 9.32
C PRO A 92 17.40 -0.08 8.77
N TRP A 93 18.12 0.85 9.39
CA TRP A 93 18.02 2.29 9.08
C TRP A 93 18.40 2.67 7.65
N ASP A 94 19.25 1.87 7.00
CA ASP A 94 19.72 2.02 5.63
C ASP A 94 18.94 1.15 4.63
N ALA A 95 17.89 0.45 5.09
CA ALA A 95 17.10 -0.41 4.23
C ALA A 95 16.08 0.38 3.40
N ARG A 96 15.91 -0.04 2.15
CA ARG A 96 14.87 0.43 1.25
C ARG A 96 13.60 -0.40 1.47
N ILE A 97 12.48 0.29 1.65
CA ILE A 97 11.16 -0.33 1.73
C ILE A 97 10.40 -0.04 0.42
N SER A 98 9.80 -1.07 -0.16
CA SER A 98 9.03 -0.96 -1.39
C SER A 98 7.82 -1.90 -1.42
N ALA A 99 6.80 -1.53 -2.18
CA ALA A 99 5.74 -2.44 -2.59
C ALA A 99 6.05 -2.98 -3.98
N LEU A 100 6.10 -4.31 -4.08
CA LEU A 100 6.29 -5.03 -5.33
C LEU A 100 4.95 -5.63 -5.77
N ASN A 101 4.46 -5.23 -6.94
CA ASN A 101 3.24 -5.75 -7.54
C ASN A 101 3.49 -6.08 -9.02
N TYR A 102 3.33 -7.35 -9.40
CA TYR A 102 3.55 -7.87 -10.76
C TYR A 102 4.86 -7.39 -11.44
N GLY A 103 5.97 -7.32 -10.68
CA GLY A 103 7.28 -6.90 -11.18
C GLY A 103 7.53 -5.39 -11.16
N THR A 104 6.52 -4.57 -10.87
CA THR A 104 6.68 -3.14 -10.64
C THR A 104 6.97 -2.90 -9.17
N SER A 105 8.11 -2.27 -8.86
CA SER A 105 8.49 -1.86 -7.51
C SER A 105 8.21 -0.37 -7.32
N ARG A 106 7.51 -0.02 -6.25
CA ARG A 106 7.27 1.36 -5.82
C ARG A 106 7.85 1.56 -4.43
N SER A 107 8.76 2.51 -4.27
CA SER A 107 9.29 2.84 -2.94
C SER A 107 8.18 3.44 -2.05
N ILE A 108 8.15 3.01 -0.79
CA ILE A 108 7.22 3.50 0.22
C ILE A 108 8.05 4.09 1.37
N PRO A 109 8.21 5.42 1.43
CA PRO A 109 8.91 6.04 2.54
C PRO A 109 8.09 5.90 3.83
N LYS A 110 8.79 5.77 4.96
CA LYS A 110 8.23 5.96 6.32
C LYS A 110 7.02 5.09 6.68
N VAL A 111 7.00 3.82 6.27
CA VAL A 111 5.86 2.95 6.58
C VAL A 111 5.85 2.38 8.01
N PHE A 112 7.01 2.32 8.67
CA PHE A 112 7.13 1.68 9.98
C PHE A 112 7.12 2.67 11.13
N ASN A 113 6.34 2.34 12.16
CA ASN A 113 6.18 3.08 13.41
C ASN A 113 5.57 4.50 13.27
N GLU A 114 5.21 4.90 12.06
CA GLU A 114 4.44 6.10 11.76
C GLU A 114 2.98 5.73 11.45
N PRO A 115 2.03 6.68 11.56
CA PRO A 115 0.69 6.52 10.98
C PRO A 115 0.79 6.12 9.52
N VAL A 116 0.09 5.05 9.13
CA VAL A 116 0.06 4.62 7.73
C VAL A 116 -1.02 5.39 7.00
N ASP A 117 -0.61 6.18 6.01
CA ASP A 117 -1.52 6.90 5.13
C ASP A 117 -2.43 5.93 4.37
N ASP A 118 -3.67 6.34 4.11
CA ASP A 118 -4.64 5.52 3.38
C ASP A 118 -4.16 5.20 1.96
N ASP A 119 -3.39 6.09 1.32
CA ASP A 119 -2.76 5.84 0.01
C ASP A 119 -1.75 4.69 0.07
N VAL A 120 -0.96 4.63 1.14
CA VAL A 120 0.02 3.54 1.35
C VAL A 120 -0.71 2.23 1.64
N LEU A 121 -1.75 2.25 2.48
CA LEU A 121 -2.61 1.09 2.70
C LEU A 121 -3.25 0.62 1.39
N ALA A 122 -3.74 1.53 0.55
CA ALA A 122 -4.34 1.20 -0.74
C ALA A 122 -3.32 0.56 -1.71
N ILE A 123 -2.05 1.00 -1.70
CA ILE A 123 -0.98 0.36 -2.47
C ILE A 123 -0.74 -1.07 -1.96
N LEU A 124 -0.58 -1.24 -0.65
CA LEU A 124 -0.29 -2.54 -0.03
C LEU A 124 -1.46 -3.52 -0.13
N ALA A 125 -2.69 -3.03 -0.21
CA ALA A 125 -3.89 -3.85 -0.32
C ALA A 125 -4.16 -4.39 -1.73
N ARG A 126 -3.43 -3.94 -2.76
CA ARG A 126 -3.64 -4.43 -4.13
C ARG A 126 -3.32 -5.94 -4.19
N PRO A 127 -4.13 -6.74 -4.91
CA PRO A 127 -3.90 -8.18 -5.03
C PRO A 127 -2.50 -8.50 -5.55
N GLY A 128 -1.83 -9.46 -4.89
CA GLY A 128 -0.49 -9.93 -5.25
C GLY A 128 0.63 -8.96 -4.85
N THR A 129 0.34 -7.93 -4.06
CA THR A 129 1.37 -7.02 -3.57
C THR A 129 2.17 -7.66 -2.45
N SER A 130 3.49 -7.48 -2.52
CA SER A 130 4.41 -7.84 -1.45
C SER A 130 5.10 -6.60 -0.93
N LEU A 131 5.21 -6.46 0.39
CA LEU A 131 6.16 -5.54 1.00
C LEU A 131 7.55 -6.18 0.93
N VAL A 132 8.50 -5.42 0.40
CA VAL A 132 9.89 -5.84 0.23
C VAL A 132 10.79 -4.88 1.00
N ILE A 133 11.64 -5.44 1.86
CA ILE A 133 12.68 -4.72 2.59
C ILE A 133 14.02 -5.20 2.07
N GLU A 134 14.83 -4.28 1.55
CA GLU A 134 16.11 -4.55 0.91
C GLU A 134 17.22 -3.72 1.55
N ARG A 135 18.43 -4.28 1.62
CA ARG A 135 19.64 -3.54 1.94
C ARG A 135 20.69 -3.85 0.86
N GLY A 136 21.00 -2.84 0.04
CA GLY A 136 21.80 -3.06 -1.16
C GLY A 136 21.09 -4.02 -2.12
N GLU A 137 21.75 -5.12 -2.46
CA GLU A 137 21.21 -6.17 -3.35
C GLU A 137 20.54 -7.33 -2.61
N VAL A 138 20.53 -7.29 -1.27
CA VAL A 138 20.00 -8.37 -0.44
C VAL A 138 18.56 -8.07 -0.03
N VAL A 139 17.65 -8.98 -0.36
CA VAL A 139 16.27 -8.97 0.13
C VAL A 139 16.24 -9.51 1.56
N LEU A 140 15.98 -8.64 2.54
CA LEU A 140 15.88 -8.99 3.96
C LEU A 140 14.52 -9.61 4.30
N LEU A 141 13.46 -9.07 3.70
CA LEU A 141 12.10 -9.55 3.89
C LEU A 141 11.31 -9.38 2.60
N ARG A 142 10.53 -10.39 2.25
CA ARG A 142 9.47 -10.30 1.25
C ARG A 142 8.24 -10.98 1.81
N THR A 143 7.18 -10.21 2.02
CA THR A 143 5.95 -10.71 2.66
C THR A 143 4.73 -10.19 1.92
N GLN A 144 3.73 -11.03 1.74
CA GLN A 144 2.49 -10.65 1.05
C GLN A 144 1.64 -9.77 1.97
N THR A 145 1.02 -8.75 1.38
CA THR A 145 0.19 -7.79 2.10
C THR A 145 -1.29 -7.87 1.73
N ASP A 146 -1.69 -8.94 1.04
CA ASP A 146 -3.09 -9.18 0.68
C ASP A 146 -3.99 -9.12 1.93
N GLY A 147 -5.14 -8.46 1.80
CA GLY A 147 -6.11 -8.29 2.89
C GLY A 147 -5.73 -7.24 3.94
N ILE A 148 -4.59 -6.53 3.83
CA ILE A 148 -4.19 -5.53 4.81
C ILE A 148 -5.24 -4.42 5.02
N ALA A 149 -5.95 -3.98 3.96
CA ALA A 149 -7.02 -2.99 4.08
C ALA A 149 -8.23 -3.52 4.87
N MET A 150 -8.63 -4.77 4.61
CA MET A 150 -9.72 -5.43 5.32
C MET A 150 -9.37 -5.59 6.82
N VAL A 151 -8.14 -6.00 7.12
CA VAL A 151 -7.62 -6.11 8.49
C VAL A 151 -7.57 -4.75 9.17
N ALA A 152 -7.07 -3.71 8.47
CA ALA A 152 -7.05 -2.34 8.98
C ALA A 152 -8.47 -1.84 9.30
N ALA A 153 -9.45 -2.09 8.43
CA ALA A 153 -10.85 -1.75 8.66
C ALA A 153 -11.43 -2.48 9.88
N TYR A 154 -11.11 -3.77 10.06
CA TYR A 154 -11.52 -4.54 11.23
C TYR A 154 -10.90 -4.00 12.52
N LEU A 155 -9.60 -3.70 12.54
CA LEU A 155 -8.93 -3.10 13.70
C LEU A 155 -9.50 -1.72 14.04
N ARG A 156 -9.79 -0.88 13.05
CA ARG A 156 -10.47 0.41 13.21
C ARG A 156 -11.86 0.25 13.82
N TRP A 157 -12.60 -0.76 13.38
CA TRP A 157 -13.92 -1.07 13.94
C TRP A 157 -13.78 -1.53 15.40
N LEU A 158 -12.87 -2.46 15.70
CA LEU A 158 -12.62 -2.95 17.05
C LEU A 158 -12.25 -1.82 18.02
N ALA A 159 -11.39 -0.89 17.57
CA ALA A 159 -10.99 0.28 18.36
C ALA A 159 -12.19 1.13 18.83
N ARG A 160 -13.28 1.17 18.04
CA ARG A 160 -14.51 1.91 18.34
C ARG A 160 -15.61 1.04 18.93
N ALA A 161 -15.61 -0.27 18.66
CA ALA A 161 -16.63 -1.22 19.11
C ALA A 161 -16.65 -1.33 20.63
N ALA A 162 -15.47 -1.29 21.26
CA ALA A 162 -15.32 -1.29 22.72
C ALA A 162 -15.99 -0.10 23.40
N ASP A 163 -16.00 1.08 22.76
CA ASP A 163 -16.64 2.29 23.28
C ASP A 163 -18.16 2.29 23.03
N ARG A 164 -18.61 1.55 22.01
CA ARG A 164 -20.03 1.37 21.66
C ARG A 164 -20.72 0.25 22.45
N GLY A 165 -20.02 -0.39 23.38
CA GLY A 165 -20.59 -1.47 24.20
C GLY A 165 -20.86 -2.77 23.44
N VAL A 166 -20.25 -2.95 22.27
CA VAL A 166 -20.36 -4.20 21.50
C VAL A 166 -19.73 -5.34 22.30
N ARG A 167 -20.40 -6.50 22.33
CA ARG A 167 -19.92 -7.70 23.04
C ARG A 167 -19.55 -8.87 22.11
N ASP A 168 -19.92 -8.78 20.84
CA ASP A 168 -19.67 -9.80 19.84
C ASP A 168 -19.00 -9.18 18.60
N ALA A 169 -17.76 -9.58 18.34
CA ALA A 169 -17.00 -9.11 17.19
C ALA A 169 -17.62 -9.52 15.85
N ARG A 170 -18.44 -10.58 15.82
CA ARG A 170 -19.10 -11.08 14.61
C ARG A 170 -20.16 -10.13 14.07
N ALA A 171 -20.54 -9.12 14.85
CA ALA A 171 -21.39 -8.03 14.38
C ALA A 171 -20.67 -7.11 13.38
N TRP A 172 -19.35 -7.24 13.22
CA TRP A 172 -18.63 -6.53 12.17
C TRP A 172 -19.07 -7.03 10.80
N SER A 173 -19.64 -6.11 10.01
CA SER A 173 -19.75 -6.29 8.57
C SER A 173 -18.44 -5.83 7.94
N ALA A 174 -17.77 -6.75 7.24
CA ALA A 174 -16.67 -6.37 6.38
C ALA A 174 -17.17 -5.26 5.44
N PRO A 175 -16.37 -4.19 5.22
CA PRO A 175 -16.65 -3.31 4.10
C PRO A 175 -16.79 -4.22 2.89
N VAL A 176 -17.95 -4.19 2.24
CA VAL A 176 -18.06 -4.73 0.89
C VAL A 176 -17.05 -3.89 0.12
N GLU A 177 -15.86 -4.44 -0.10
CA GLU A 177 -14.98 -3.92 -1.13
C GLU A 177 -15.88 -3.90 -2.35
N ARG A 178 -16.32 -2.71 -2.74
CA ARG A 178 -16.82 -2.49 -4.08
C ARG A 178 -15.64 -2.86 -4.95
N ALA A 179 -15.54 -4.13 -5.31
CA ALA A 179 -14.75 -4.66 -6.41
C ALA A 179 -15.33 -4.15 -7.75
N THR A 180 -15.69 -2.86 -7.79
CA THR A 180 -15.97 -2.08 -8.99
C THR A 180 -14.74 -1.24 -9.27
N ALA A 181 -13.63 -1.93 -9.49
CA ALA A 181 -12.82 -1.63 -10.65
C ALA A 181 -12.91 -2.86 -11.57
N GLY A 182 -14.07 -3.01 -12.21
CA GLY A 182 -14.09 -3.72 -13.49
C GLY A 182 -13.00 -3.10 -14.38
N PRO A 183 -12.38 -3.88 -15.28
CA PRO A 183 -11.24 -3.44 -16.08
C PRO A 183 -11.45 -2.10 -16.82
N SER A 184 -12.68 -1.67 -17.04
CA SER A 184 -13.05 -0.41 -17.68
C SER A 184 -12.67 0.87 -16.91
N ALA A 185 -12.58 0.86 -15.58
CA ALA A 185 -12.27 2.09 -14.82
C ALA A 185 -10.75 2.40 -14.76
N LEU A 186 -9.91 1.36 -14.80
CA LEU A 186 -8.45 1.52 -14.88
C LEU A 186 -7.95 1.69 -16.32
N LEU A 187 -8.69 1.18 -17.32
CA LEU A 187 -8.41 1.44 -18.74
C LEU A 187 -8.74 2.89 -19.16
N ALA A 188 -9.63 3.60 -18.45
CA ALA A 188 -9.85 5.03 -18.68
C ALA A 188 -8.67 5.90 -18.20
N ALA A 189 -7.86 5.41 -17.25
CA ALA A 189 -6.63 6.07 -16.80
C ALA A 189 -5.39 5.72 -17.64
N TYR A 190 -5.53 4.78 -18.59
CA TYR A 190 -4.49 4.32 -19.50
C TYR A 190 -4.97 4.31 -20.97
N ALA A 191 -5.88 5.22 -21.33
CA ALA A 191 -6.09 5.52 -22.74
C ALA A 191 -4.75 6.01 -23.32
N PRO A 192 -4.25 5.44 -24.44
CA PRO A 192 -3.12 6.03 -25.13
C PRO A 192 -3.49 7.48 -25.46
N VAL A 193 -2.62 8.41 -25.07
CA VAL A 193 -2.70 9.81 -25.48
C VAL A 193 -2.80 9.80 -27.01
N ASP A 194 -3.95 10.21 -27.53
CA ASP A 194 -4.14 10.42 -28.95
C ASP A 194 -3.09 11.45 -29.41
N PRO A 195 -2.17 11.14 -30.34
CA PRO A 195 -1.17 12.09 -30.80
C PRO A 195 -1.79 13.35 -31.45
N ASP A 196 -3.09 13.33 -31.76
CA ASP A 196 -3.83 14.48 -32.32
C ASP A 196 -4.51 15.38 -31.26
N PHE A 197 -4.35 15.11 -29.96
CA PHE A 197 -4.87 16.00 -28.91
C PHE A 197 -3.93 17.19 -28.69
N MET A 198 -3.90 18.14 -29.63
CA MET A 198 -3.30 19.45 -29.38
C MET A 198 -4.17 20.22 -28.37
N PRO A 199 -3.63 20.62 -27.19
CA PRO A 199 -4.38 21.47 -26.28
C PRO A 199 -4.64 22.81 -26.95
N GLN A 200 -5.92 23.15 -27.13
CA GLN A 200 -6.36 24.46 -27.59
C GLN A 200 -5.79 25.52 -26.61
N PRO A 201 -5.18 26.61 -27.11
CA PRO A 201 -4.68 27.68 -26.25
C PRO A 201 -5.85 28.34 -25.51
N ILE A 202 -5.81 28.25 -24.18
CA ILE A 202 -6.76 28.92 -23.29
C ILE A 202 -6.63 30.43 -23.52
N PRO A 203 -7.72 31.15 -23.86
CA PRO A 203 -7.66 32.60 -24.01
C PRO A 203 -7.23 33.24 -22.68
N ARG A 204 -6.06 33.89 -22.67
CA ARG A 204 -5.63 34.74 -21.56
C ARG A 204 -6.54 35.95 -21.49
N THR A 205 -7.65 35.85 -20.76
CA THR A 205 -8.37 37.02 -20.30
C THR A 205 -7.52 37.72 -19.24
N LYS A 206 -7.29 39.03 -19.45
CA LYS A 206 -6.54 39.90 -18.53
C LYS A 206 -7.13 39.82 -17.12
N PRO A 207 -6.32 39.95 -16.05
CA PRO A 207 -6.83 40.00 -14.69
C PRO A 207 -7.80 41.18 -14.55
N GLN A 208 -9.04 40.89 -14.13
CA GLN A 208 -10.03 41.89 -13.77
C GLN A 208 -9.61 42.56 -12.45
N VAL A 209 -8.84 43.63 -12.55
CA VAL A 209 -8.63 44.60 -11.46
C VAL A 209 -9.24 45.92 -11.90
N GLU A 210 -10.56 45.97 -12.14
CA GLU A 210 -11.23 47.23 -12.50
C GLU A 210 -12.69 47.36 -12.03
N PHE A 211 -13.17 46.50 -11.13
CA PHE A 211 -14.56 46.58 -10.62
C PHE A 211 -14.67 46.82 -9.11
N ALA A 212 -13.71 47.54 -8.52
CA ALA A 212 -13.79 47.94 -7.11
C ALA A 212 -13.38 49.40 -6.87
N ILE A 213 -13.67 50.33 -7.79
CA ILE A 213 -13.56 51.79 -7.51
C ILE A 213 -14.70 52.54 -8.19
N ARG A 214 -15.95 52.26 -7.82
CA ARG A 214 -17.08 53.15 -8.16
C ARG A 214 -18.29 53.05 -7.23
N ALA A 215 -18.09 52.58 -5.99
CA ALA A 215 -19.16 52.45 -5.00
C ALA A 215 -18.75 52.96 -3.60
N GLN A 216 -17.84 53.93 -3.52
CA GLN A 216 -17.59 54.64 -2.25
C GLN A 216 -17.57 56.14 -2.50
N ASN A 217 -18.72 56.75 -2.21
CA ASN A 217 -18.83 58.17 -1.95
C ASN A 217 -17.87 58.53 -0.80
N GLY A 218 -16.87 59.36 -1.11
CA GLY A 218 -16.24 60.31 -0.19
C GLY A 218 -15.61 59.78 1.10
N ALA A 219 -14.30 59.55 1.06
CA ALA A 219 -13.34 60.05 2.06
C ALA A 219 -11.91 59.69 1.61
N SER A 220 -11.20 60.68 1.09
CA SER A 220 -9.76 60.61 0.82
C SER A 220 -9.00 60.63 2.15
N PHE A 221 -8.38 59.52 2.52
CA PHE A 221 -7.50 59.39 3.69
C PHE A 221 -6.04 59.35 3.21
N PHE A 222 -5.56 60.45 2.63
CA PHE A 222 -4.13 60.70 2.45
C PHE A 222 -3.77 61.89 3.33
N ASP A 223 -3.06 61.62 4.43
CA ASP A 223 -2.22 62.61 5.10
C ASP A 223 -0.75 62.22 4.83
N PRO A 224 0.00 63.01 4.02
CA PRO A 224 1.38 62.71 3.69
C PRO A 224 2.38 63.65 4.38
N THR A 225 2.13 64.09 5.62
CA THR A 225 3.13 64.86 6.39
C THR A 225 3.29 64.37 7.83
N GLY A 226 4.05 63.29 7.98
CA GLY A 226 4.67 62.94 9.26
C GLY A 226 5.99 63.68 9.42
N HIS A 227 5.96 64.77 10.19
CA HIS A 227 7.13 65.31 10.90
C HIS A 227 7.38 64.49 12.17
#